data_AF-A0A2V8YK51-F1
#
_entry.id   AF-A0A2V8YK51-F1
#
_cell.length_a   1.000
_cell.length_b   1.000
_cell.length_c   1.000
_cell.angle_alpha   90.00
_cell.angle_beta   90.00
_cell.angle_gamma   90.00
#
_symmetry.space_group_name_H-M   'P 1'
#
loop_
_entity.id
_entity.type
_entity.pdbx_description
1 polymer ?
#
loop_
_entity_poly.entity_id
_entity_poly.type
_entity_poly.pdbx_seq_one_letter_code
_entity_poly.pdbx_strand_id
1 'polypeptide(L)' 'MASEGNGFTHYLVSKEVVLGEACVIEKCNDWISLAFIKLGIDRPEAVIDRAFVENHALVPKTAN' A
#
# COMPACT_ATOMS: atom_id res chain seq x y z
N MET A 1 -0.20 -23.08 -7.82
CA MET A 1 -0.18 -22.21 -9.02
C MET A 1 0.04 -20.79 -8.51
N ALA A 2 1.17 -20.18 -8.86
CA ALA A 2 1.58 -18.87 -8.40
C ALA A 2 1.19 -17.83 -9.47
N SER A 3 0.09 -17.10 -9.24
CA SER A 3 -0.26 -15.83 -9.91
C SER A 3 -1.51 -15.25 -9.25
N GLU A 4 -1.43 -14.90 -7.97
CA GLU A 4 -2.35 -13.96 -7.36
C GLU A 4 -1.48 -12.89 -6.71
N GLY A 5 -1.26 -11.80 -7.44
CA GLY A 5 -0.52 -10.66 -6.93
C GLY A 5 -1.11 -10.27 -5.58
N ASN A 6 -0.26 -10.25 -4.55
CA ASN A 6 -0.57 -9.78 -3.20
C ASN A 6 -1.51 -8.56 -3.32
N GLY A 7 -2.79 -8.66 -2.92
CA GLY A 7 -3.90 -7.76 -3.30
C GLY A 7 -3.75 -6.25 -2.98
N PHE A 8 -2.54 -5.83 -2.60
CA PHE A 8 -2.04 -4.47 -2.48
C PHE A 8 -1.80 -3.86 -3.86
N THR A 9 -2.59 -2.83 -4.15
CA THR A 9 -2.63 -2.11 -5.43
C THR A 9 -1.63 -0.95 -5.53
N HIS A 10 -1.04 -0.52 -4.41
CA HIS A 10 -0.14 0.64 -4.33
C HIS A 10 1.16 0.30 -3.60
N TYR A 11 2.23 1.04 -3.89
CA TYR A 11 3.40 1.16 -3.04
C TYR A 11 3.21 2.31 -2.06
N LEU A 12 3.71 2.12 -0.83
CA LEU A 12 3.88 3.20 0.13
C LEU A 12 5.29 3.77 -0.03
N VAL A 13 5.38 5.03 -0.47
CA VAL A 13 6.64 5.70 -0.77
C VAL A 13 6.83 6.91 0.13
N SER A 14 8.00 7.02 0.74
CA SER A 14 8.41 8.21 1.49
C SER A 14 9.84 8.57 1.14
N LYS A 15 10.09 9.84 0.80
CA LYS A 15 11.42 10.34 0.41
C LYS A 15 12.10 9.46 -0.64
N GLU A 16 11.35 9.11 -1.69
CA GLU A 16 11.81 8.28 -2.82
C GLU A 16 12.15 6.82 -2.45
N VAL A 17 11.86 6.37 -1.22
CA VAL A 17 12.07 4.99 -0.77
C VAL A 17 10.72 4.28 -0.64
N VAL A 18 10.64 3.07 -1.19
CA VAL A 18 9.49 2.17 -0.99
C VAL A 18 9.58 1.58 0.42
N LEU A 19 8.64 1.94 1.28
CA LEU A 19 8.54 1.43 2.64
C LEU A 19 7.72 0.15 2.72
N GLY A 20 6.83 -0.06 1.76
CA GLY A 20 5.90 -1.18 1.78
C GLY A 20 4.84 -1.12 0.67
N GLU A 21 3.76 -1.85 0.89
CA GLU A 21 2.64 -2.00 -0.03
C GLU A 21 1.34 -1.58 0.65
N ALA A 22 0.39 -1.05 -0.13
CA ALA A 22 -0.90 -0.57 0.34
C ALA A 22 -2.06 -1.07 -0.54
N CYS A 23 -3.18 -1.42 0.09
CA CYS A 23 -4.46 -1.67 -0.57
C CYS A 23 -5.45 -0.63 -0.07
N VAL A 24 -5.80 0.33 -0.92
CA VAL A 24 -6.77 1.37 -0.58
C VAL A 24 -8.15 0.75 -0.42
N ILE A 25 -8.75 0.94 0.75
CA ILE A 25 -10.10 0.51 1.08
C ILE A 25 -11.10 1.62 0.72
N GLU A 26 -10.79 2.85 1.15
CA GLU A 26 -11.67 4.01 0.99
C GLU A 26 -10.85 5.30 0.87
N LYS A 27 -11.19 6.15 -0.11
CA LYS A 27 -10.68 7.52 -0.18
C LYS A 27 -11.52 8.40 0.74
N CYS A 28 -10.98 8.75 1.90
CA CYS A 28 -11.69 9.55 2.89
C CYS A 28 -11.83 11.03 2.46
N ASN A 29 -10.76 11.59 1.89
CA ASN A 29 -10.74 12.94 1.32
C ASN A 29 -9.55 13.10 0.34
N ASP A 30 -9.29 14.31 -0.12
CA ASP A 30 -8.21 14.59 -1.08
C ASP A 30 -6.79 14.38 -0.53
N TRP A 31 -6.64 14.35 0.80
CA TRP A 31 -5.35 14.20 1.46
C TRP A 31 -5.10 12.79 2.00
N ILE A 32 -6.14 12.09 2.45
CA ILE A 32 -6.01 10.84 3.22
C ILE A 32 -6.95 9.76 2.67
N SER A 33 -6.45 8.52 2.65
CA SER A 33 -7.21 7.30 2.40
C SER A 33 -7.05 6.31 3.56
N LEU A 34 -8.06 5.47 3.77
CA LEU A 34 -7.99 4.29 4.62
C LEU A 34 -7.47 3.10 3.80
N ALA A 35 -6.46 2.40 4.29
CA ALA A 35 -5.82 1.30 3.57
C ALA A 35 -5.37 0.16 4.49
N PHE A 36 -5.29 -1.05 3.93
CA PHE A 36 -4.45 -2.14 4.46
C PHE A 36 -3.00 -1.84 4.10
N ILE A 37 -2.07 -1.98 5.04
CA ILE A 37 -0.65 -1.68 4.80
C ILE A 37 0.20 -2.90 5.11
N LYS A 38 1.19 -3.19 4.27
CA LYS A 38 2.24 -4.16 4.56
C LYS A 38 3.57 -3.43 4.57
N LEU A 39 4.23 -3.38 5.73
CA LEU A 39 5.53 -2.71 5.88
C LEU A 39 6.68 -3.69 5.60
N GLY A 40 7.69 -3.23 4.86
CA GLY A 40 8.81 -4.07 4.44
C GLY A 40 8.45 -4.98 3.26
N ILE A 41 9.25 -4.88 2.19
CA ILE A 41 9.14 -5.76 1.03
C ILE A 41 9.53 -7.18 1.47
N ASP A 42 8.78 -8.19 1.02
CA ASP A 42 8.96 -9.61 1.35
C ASP A 42 8.80 -10.01 2.82
N ARG A 43 8.18 -9.16 3.66
CA ARG A 43 7.84 -9.50 5.06
C ARG A 43 6.35 -9.75 5.23
N PRO A 44 5.87 -11.01 5.14
CA PRO A 44 4.45 -11.33 5.26
C PRO A 44 3.86 -11.01 6.64
N GLU A 45 4.69 -11.00 7.69
CA GLU A 45 4.25 -10.80 9.09
C GLU A 45 3.88 -9.34 9.43
N ALA A 46 4.27 -8.38 8.58
CA ALA A 46 4.22 -6.95 8.90
C ALA A 46 2.99 -6.25 8.27
N VAL A 47 1.86 -6.94 8.27
CA VAL A 47 0.58 -6.40 7.79
C VAL A 47 -0.13 -5.66 8.93
N ILE A 48 -0.48 -4.41 8.65
CA ILE A 48 -1.36 -3.57 9.44
C ILE A 48 -2.73 -3.60 8.79
N ASP A 49 -3.71 -4.09 9.56
CA ASP A 49 -5.07 -4.29 9.06
C ASP A 49 -5.73 -3.00 8.59
N ARG A 50 -5.55 -1.86 9.29
CA ARG A 50 -6.15 -0.59 8.88
C ARG A 50 -5.29 0.58 9.31
N ALA A 51 -4.90 1.42 8.35
CA ALA A 51 -4.18 2.66 8.61
C ALA A 51 -4.70 3.79 7.71
N PHE A 52 -4.68 5.00 8.25
CA PHE A 52 -4.83 6.21 7.45
C PHE A 52 -3.49 6.56 6.83
N VAL A 53 -3.49 6.79 5.52
CA VAL A 53 -2.28 7.09 4.74
C VAL A 53 -2.52 8.31 3.88
N GLU A 54 -1.51 9.16 3.79
CA GLU A 54 -1.54 10.32 2.92
C GLU A 54 -1.55 9.88 1.45
N ASN A 55 -2.46 10.44 0.66
CA ASN A 55 -2.64 10.07 -0.75
C ASN A 55 -1.37 10.29 -1.57
N HIS A 56 -0.55 11.28 -1.22
CA HIS A 56 0.71 11.56 -1.93
C HIS A 56 1.79 10.48 -1.69
N ALA A 57 1.66 9.69 -0.63
CA ALA A 57 2.57 8.58 -0.32
C ALA A 57 2.17 7.28 -1.04
N LEU A 58 1.01 7.26 -1.71
CA LEU A 58 0.48 6.10 -2.43
C LEU A 58 0.81 6.19 -3.91
N VAL A 59 1.64 5.29 -4.40
CA VAL A 59 2.01 5.19 -5.82
C VAL A 59 1.37 3.92 -6.40
N PRO A 60 0.50 4.00 -7.42
CA PRO A 60 -0.11 2.82 -8.01
C PRO A 60 0.94 1.84 -8.52
N LYS A 61 0.75 0.54 -8.25
CA LYS A 61 1.54 -0.50 -8.91
C LYS A 61 0.99 -0.64 -10.32
N THR A 62 1.80 -0.33 -11.33
CA THR A 62 1.48 -0.71 -12.70
C THR A 62 1.48 -2.24 -12.78
N ALA A 63 0.32 -2.82 -13.10
CA ALA A 63 0.26 -4.18 -13.59
C ALA A 63 0.89 -4.16 -14.98
N ASN A 64 2.09 -4.74 -15.11
CA ASN A 64 2.63 -5.09 -16.43
C ASN A 64 1.80 -6.21 -17.04
#